data_AF-A0A1E4EQ39-F1
#
_entry.id   AF-A0A1E4EQ39-F1
#
_cell.length_a   1.000
_cell.length_b   1.000
_cell.length_c   1.000
_cell.angle_alpha   90.00
_cell.angle_beta   90.00
_cell.angle_gamma   90.00
#
_symmetry.space_group_name_H-M   'P 1'
#
loop_
_entity.id
_entity.type
_entity.pdbx_description
1 polymer ?
#
loop_
_entity_poly.entity_id
_entity_poly.type
_entity_poly.pdbx_seq_one_letter_code
_entity_poly.pdbx_strand_id
1 'polypeptide(L)'
;MLCLHCGHDEQSLGPSCEDCGSYVGYVADGRGYLPQLKVLDVALREGTVSTDEAEKRLERASGALETLVHFMDECGQGLMTLEWDDVQQGTLGGFMMPIREAFENLKGLVDQLDPAGNWSEETWSQLNEAQTQVQLGSEGMSMLTQTLAAVAVEKGVDLEQVFAEPEPESE
;
A
#
# COMPACT_ATOMS: atom_id res chain seq x y z
N MET A 1 4.03 -1.81 -6.55
CA MET A 1 4.51 -0.90 -5.47
C MET A 1 5.43 0.09 -6.12
N LEU A 2 5.31 1.39 -5.84
CA LEU A 2 6.15 2.36 -6.53
C LEU A 2 7.61 2.30 -6.04
N CYS A 3 8.57 2.21 -6.97
CA CYS A 3 9.99 2.38 -6.66
C CYS A 3 10.27 3.87 -6.38
N LEU A 4 10.71 4.19 -5.16
CA LEU A 4 10.99 5.59 -4.80
C LEU A 4 12.19 6.14 -5.58
N HIS A 5 13.11 5.29 -6.04
CA HIS A 5 14.29 5.73 -6.77
C HIS A 5 13.97 6.24 -8.19
N CYS A 6 13.33 5.43 -9.03
CA CYS A 6 13.04 5.78 -10.43
C CYS A 6 11.58 6.13 -10.70
N GLY A 7 10.65 5.85 -9.78
CA GLY A 7 9.22 6.06 -9.99
C GLY A 7 8.54 4.99 -10.84
N HIS A 8 9.23 3.90 -11.17
CA HIS A 8 8.63 2.74 -11.83
C HIS A 8 7.68 2.00 -10.88
N ASP A 9 6.53 1.55 -11.37
CA ASP A 9 5.64 0.69 -10.59
C ASP A 9 6.17 -0.74 -10.61
N GLU A 10 6.72 -1.16 -9.47
CA GLU A 10 7.33 -2.47 -9.30
C GLU A 10 6.25 -3.53 -9.07
N GLN A 11 6.10 -4.41 -10.06
CA GLN A 11 5.22 -5.58 -9.99
C GLN A 11 5.93 -6.77 -9.34
N SER A 12 7.27 -6.76 -9.30
CA SER A 12 8.07 -7.81 -8.71
C SER A 12 8.00 -7.80 -7.17
N LEU A 13 8.00 -8.99 -6.57
CA LEU A 13 8.28 -9.17 -5.14
C LEU A 13 9.79 -9.22 -4.85
N GLY A 14 10.62 -9.01 -5.87
CA GLY A 14 12.07 -9.02 -5.77
C GLY A 14 12.63 -7.90 -4.88
N PRO A 15 13.84 -8.06 -4.33
CA PRO A 15 14.45 -7.07 -3.44
C PRO A 15 14.91 -5.79 -4.15
N SER A 16 14.95 -5.80 -5.49
CA SER A 16 15.44 -4.72 -6.34
C SER A 16 14.46 -4.40 -7.45
N CYS A 17 14.41 -3.12 -7.84
CA CYS A 17 13.60 -2.64 -8.94
C CYS A 17 14.11 -3.21 -10.27
N GLU A 18 13.22 -3.69 -11.13
CA GLU A 18 13.58 -4.29 -12.42
C GLU A 18 14.11 -3.25 -13.42
N ASP A 19 13.63 -2.01 -13.33
CA ASP A 19 14.01 -0.92 -14.24
C ASP A 19 15.38 -0.30 -13.90
N CYS A 20 15.62 -0.02 -12.61
CA CYS A 20 16.81 0.74 -12.19
C CYS A 20 17.78 -0.05 -11.28
N GLY A 21 17.45 -1.29 -10.90
CA GLY A 21 18.26 -2.12 -10.02
C GLY A 21 18.34 -1.62 -8.56
N SER A 22 17.64 -0.54 -8.21
CA SER A 22 17.67 0.03 -6.86
C SER A 22 16.97 -0.87 -5.87
N TYR A 23 17.45 -0.89 -4.63
CA TYR A 23 16.85 -1.68 -3.58
C TYR A 23 15.45 -1.18 -3.23
N VAL A 24 14.44 -2.03 -3.43
CA VAL A 24 13.03 -1.79 -3.09
C VAL A 24 12.68 -2.47 -1.77
N GLY A 25 13.42 -3.54 -1.42
CA GLY A 25 13.18 -4.38 -0.25
C GLY A 25 12.20 -5.51 -0.51
N TYR A 26 12.08 -6.42 0.46
CA TYR A 26 11.13 -7.53 0.39
C TYR A 26 9.72 -7.02 0.69
N VAL A 27 8.99 -6.64 -0.36
CA VAL A 27 7.55 -6.31 -0.27
C VAL A 27 6.77 -7.46 0.37
N ALA A 28 7.21 -8.70 0.12
CA ALA A 28 6.64 -9.92 0.69
C ALA A 28 6.73 -10.01 2.23
N ASP A 29 7.66 -9.30 2.87
CA ASP A 29 7.83 -9.32 4.34
C ASP A 29 6.90 -8.32 5.06
N GLY A 30 5.97 -7.67 4.34
CA GLY A 30 5.01 -6.73 4.92
C GLY A 30 5.60 -5.37 5.31
N ARG A 31 6.87 -5.11 4.97
CA ARG A 31 7.60 -3.89 5.39
C ARG A 31 7.29 -2.65 4.56
N GLY A 32 6.53 -2.79 3.47
CA GLY A 32 6.04 -1.67 2.66
C GLY A 32 7.16 -0.75 2.17
N TYR A 33 6.98 0.55 2.39
CA TYR A 33 7.93 1.59 1.95
C TYR A 33 9.13 1.81 2.89
N LEU A 34 9.12 1.25 4.11
CA LEU A 34 10.18 1.50 5.11
C LEU A 34 11.60 1.16 4.61
N PRO A 35 11.84 0.04 3.90
CA PRO A 35 13.18 -0.26 3.39
C PRO A 35 13.70 0.81 2.43
N GLN A 36 12.83 1.33 1.55
CA GLN A 36 13.18 2.37 0.58
C GLN A 36 13.46 3.71 1.29
N LEU A 37 12.67 4.05 2.31
CA LEU A 37 12.90 5.22 3.15
C LEU A 37 14.23 5.12 3.90
N LYS A 38 14.61 3.93 4.39
CA LYS A 38 15.90 3.74 5.08
C LYS A 38 17.08 3.96 4.13
N VAL A 39 16.98 3.47 2.90
CA VAL A 39 17.99 3.72 1.87
C VAL A 39 18.08 5.21 1.55
N LEU A 40 16.94 5.92 1.51
CA LEU A 40 16.92 7.36 1.30
C LEU A 40 17.59 8.13 2.45
N ASP A 41 17.29 7.81 3.71
CA ASP A 41 17.91 8.45 4.89
C ASP A 41 19.44 8.25 4.89
N VAL A 42 19.91 7.03 4.60
CA VAL A 42 21.35 6.76 4.46
C VAL A 42 21.96 7.59 3.32
N ALA A 43 21.32 7.60 2.14
CA ALA A 43 21.83 8.33 0.98
C ALA A 43 21.89 9.85 1.20
N LEU A 44 20.92 10.41 1.94
CA LEU A 44 20.93 11.81 2.38
C LEU A 44 22.09 12.09 3.34
N ARG A 45 22.30 11.26 4.36
CA ARG A 45 23.40 11.41 5.33
C ARG A 45 24.78 11.30 4.67
N GLU A 46 24.90 10.44 3.67
CA GLU A 46 26.13 10.26 2.89
C GLU A 46 26.32 11.34 1.81
N GLY A 47 25.31 12.18 1.56
CA GLY A 47 25.33 13.21 0.52
C GLY A 47 25.35 12.65 -0.90
N THR A 48 24.94 11.39 -1.09
CA THR A 48 24.84 10.74 -2.41
C THR A 48 23.54 11.09 -3.14
N VAL A 49 22.55 11.60 -2.40
CA VAL A 49 21.28 12.14 -2.90
C VAL A 49 21.17 13.59 -2.43
N SER A 50 20.78 14.49 -3.34
CA SER A 50 20.50 15.89 -3.00
C SER A 50 19.14 16.03 -2.32
N THR A 51 18.96 17.11 -1.55
CA THR A 51 17.67 17.46 -0.94
C THR A 51 16.53 17.50 -1.98
N ASP A 52 16.74 18.14 -3.13
CA ASP A 52 15.75 18.22 -4.21
C ASP A 52 15.34 16.84 -4.77
N GLU A 53 16.29 15.90 -4.82
CA GLU A 53 16.00 14.54 -5.26
C GLU A 53 15.25 13.79 -4.16
N ALA A 54 15.63 13.95 -2.88
CA ALA A 54 14.91 13.35 -1.77
C ALA A 54 13.46 13.83 -1.67
N GLU A 55 13.22 15.13 -1.87
CA GLU A 55 11.87 15.70 -1.92
C GLU A 55 11.01 14.98 -2.96
N LYS A 56 11.49 14.83 -4.19
CA LYS A 56 10.78 14.08 -5.25
C LYS A 56 10.50 12.62 -4.86
N ARG A 57 11.41 11.97 -4.13
CA ARG A 57 11.21 10.58 -3.69
C ARG A 57 10.17 10.48 -2.58
N LEU A 58 10.13 11.45 -1.68
CA LEU A 58 9.09 11.55 -0.65
C LEU A 58 7.73 11.89 -1.26
N GLU A 59 7.68 12.78 -2.26
CA GLU A 59 6.47 13.06 -3.04
C GLU A 59 5.94 11.80 -3.74
N ARG A 60 6.82 10.99 -4.34
CA ARG A 60 6.43 9.68 -4.91
C ARG A 60 5.85 8.74 -3.87
N ALA A 61 6.46 8.65 -2.68
CA ALA A 61 5.95 7.83 -1.59
C ALA A 61 4.56 8.30 -1.14
N SER A 62 4.39 9.61 -0.96
CA SER A 62 3.12 10.24 -0.59
C SER A 62 2.04 9.97 -1.64
N GLY A 63 2.32 10.22 -2.92
CA GLY A 63 1.36 10.00 -4.00
C GLY A 63 0.98 8.52 -4.18
N ALA A 64 1.92 7.60 -3.95
CA ALA A 64 1.61 6.18 -3.98
C ALA A 64 0.71 5.75 -2.79
N LEU A 65 0.93 6.31 -1.60
CA LEU A 65 0.06 6.08 -0.45
C LEU A 65 -1.33 6.71 -0.64
N GLU A 66 -1.40 7.90 -1.24
CA GLU A 66 -2.66 8.55 -1.59
C GLU A 66 -3.47 7.72 -2.60
N THR A 67 -2.79 7.14 -3.60
CA THR A 67 -3.42 6.22 -4.56
C THR A 67 -4.03 5.01 -3.84
N LEU A 68 -3.36 4.46 -2.83
CA LEU A 68 -3.88 3.35 -2.04
C LEU A 68 -5.09 3.77 -1.17
N VAL A 69 -5.08 4.97 -0.59
CA VAL A 69 -6.24 5.51 0.13
C VAL A 69 -7.44 5.67 -0.81
N HIS A 70 -7.23 6.26 -1.99
CA HIS A 70 -8.28 6.40 -2.99
C HIS A 70 -8.82 5.06 -3.48
N PHE A 71 -7.95 4.07 -3.71
CA PHE A 71 -8.38 2.72 -4.05
C PHE A 71 -9.27 2.10 -2.95
N MET A 72 -8.93 2.30 -1.67
CA MET A 72 -9.76 1.85 -0.55
C MET A 72 -11.12 2.57 -0.52
N ASP A 73 -11.15 3.87 -0.82
CA ASP A 73 -12.38 4.67 -0.90
C ASP A 73 -13.28 4.19 -2.05
N GLU A 74 -12.71 3.95 -3.24
CA GLU A 74 -13.42 3.42 -4.40
C GLU A 74 -13.97 2.01 -4.13
N CYS A 75 -13.17 1.13 -3.50
CA CYS A 75 -13.66 -0.17 -3.06
C CYS A 75 -14.83 -0.01 -2.09
N GLY A 76 -14.72 0.89 -1.11
CA GLY A 76 -15.79 1.14 -0.14
C GLY A 76 -17.07 1.61 -0.81
N GLN A 77 -16.97 2.54 -1.74
CA GLN A 77 -18.11 3.03 -2.53
C GLN A 77 -18.74 1.91 -3.38
N GLY A 78 -17.92 1.07 -4.03
CA GLY A 78 -18.38 -0.07 -4.82
C GLY A 78 -19.16 -1.07 -3.96
N LEU A 79 -18.66 -1.37 -2.76
CA LEU A 79 -19.35 -2.26 -1.83
C LEU A 79 -20.68 -1.68 -1.33
N MET A 80 -20.78 -0.36 -1.15
CA MET A 80 -22.05 0.30 -0.79
C MET A 80 -23.12 0.25 -1.89
N THR A 81 -22.76 -0.11 -3.13
CA THR A 81 -23.74 -0.38 -4.19
C THR A 81 -24.39 -1.75 -4.06
N LEU A 82 -23.81 -2.64 -3.26
CA LEU A 82 -24.38 -3.94 -2.96
C LEU A 82 -25.50 -3.77 -1.93
N GLU A 83 -26.65 -4.39 -2.16
CA GLU A 83 -27.84 -4.30 -1.28
C GLU A 83 -27.63 -5.08 0.04
N TRP A 84 -26.64 -4.67 0.81
CA TRP A 84 -26.26 -5.27 2.09
C TRP A 84 -27.12 -4.78 3.23
N ASP A 85 -27.35 -5.67 4.20
CA ASP A 85 -27.96 -5.29 5.48
C ASP A 85 -26.96 -4.54 6.39
N ASP A 86 -27.48 -3.89 7.44
CA ASP A 86 -26.68 -3.08 8.37
C ASP A 86 -25.55 -3.89 9.06
N VAL A 87 -25.74 -5.19 9.28
CA VAL A 87 -24.75 -6.05 9.92
C VAL A 87 -23.60 -6.34 8.96
N GLN A 88 -23.93 -6.62 7.70
CA GLN A 88 -22.96 -6.83 6.64
C GLN A 88 -22.14 -5.56 6.40
N GLN A 89 -22.81 -4.41 6.24
CA GLN A 89 -22.14 -3.11 6.08
C GLN A 89 -21.21 -2.79 7.26
N GLY A 90 -21.69 -2.97 8.49
CA GLY A 90 -20.89 -2.73 9.70
C GLY A 90 -19.66 -3.66 9.80
N THR A 91 -19.83 -4.93 9.43
CA THR A 91 -18.72 -5.90 9.41
C THR A 91 -17.66 -5.49 8.39
N LEU A 92 -18.07 -5.15 7.17
CA LEU A 92 -17.17 -4.81 6.07
C LEU A 92 -16.45 -3.48 6.30
N GLY A 93 -17.17 -2.47 6.80
CA GLY A 93 -16.56 -1.23 7.29
C GLY A 93 -15.54 -1.49 8.40
N GLY A 94 -15.81 -2.43 9.30
CA GLY A 94 -14.88 -2.84 10.36
C GLY A 94 -13.56 -3.46 9.87
N PHE A 95 -13.53 -4.03 8.66
CA PHE A 95 -12.29 -4.54 8.05
C PHE A 95 -11.58 -3.48 7.19
N MET A 96 -12.34 -2.64 6.47
CA MET A 96 -11.77 -1.68 5.52
C MET A 96 -11.28 -0.38 6.16
N MET A 97 -12.00 0.14 7.16
CA MET A 97 -11.63 1.40 7.79
C MET A 97 -10.24 1.36 8.44
N PRO A 98 -9.86 0.31 9.20
CA PRO A 98 -8.54 0.26 9.82
C PRO A 98 -7.38 0.33 8.83
N ILE A 99 -7.46 -0.38 7.71
CA ILE A 99 -6.38 -0.35 6.70
C ILE A 99 -6.33 1.00 5.98
N ARG A 100 -7.49 1.62 5.70
CA ARG A 100 -7.57 2.96 5.12
C ARG A 100 -6.92 4.01 6.04
N GLU A 101 -7.31 4.01 7.33
CA GLU A 101 -6.74 4.91 8.33
C GLU A 101 -5.24 4.68 8.53
N ALA A 102 -4.78 3.43 8.46
CA ALA A 102 -3.36 3.11 8.53
C ALA A 102 -2.57 3.67 7.35
N PHE A 103 -3.10 3.61 6.12
CA PHE A 103 -2.49 4.24 4.95
C PHE A 103 -2.45 5.77 5.08
N GLU A 104 -3.55 6.40 5.55
CA GLU A 104 -3.58 7.85 5.78
C GLU A 104 -2.57 8.28 6.84
N ASN A 105 -2.45 7.54 7.94
CA ASN A 105 -1.46 7.82 8.98
C ASN A 105 -0.03 7.68 8.44
N LEU A 106 0.27 6.61 7.71
CA LEU A 106 1.58 6.41 7.10
C LEU A 106 1.90 7.52 6.10
N LYS A 107 0.94 7.94 5.28
CA LYS A 107 1.07 9.08 4.36
C LYS A 107 1.38 10.36 5.14
N GLY A 108 0.61 10.65 6.18
CA GLY A 108 0.80 11.83 7.02
C GLY A 108 2.18 11.89 7.67
N LEU A 109 2.75 10.74 8.04
CA LEU A 109 4.12 10.66 8.56
C LEU A 109 5.16 10.88 7.46
N VAL A 110 4.96 10.32 6.26
CA VAL A 110 5.83 10.54 5.09
C VAL A 110 5.85 12.02 4.69
N ASP A 111 4.69 12.68 4.69
CA ASP A 111 4.56 14.12 4.37
C ASP A 111 5.28 15.04 5.36
N GLN A 112 5.60 14.53 6.56
CA GLN A 112 6.32 15.26 7.61
C GLN A 112 7.84 15.00 7.60
N LEU A 113 8.33 14.11 6.74
CA LEU A 113 9.75 13.79 6.67
C LEU A 113 10.54 14.97 6.09
N ASP A 114 11.58 15.39 6.81
CA ASP A 114 12.48 16.45 6.35
C ASP A 114 13.34 15.93 5.18
N PRO A 115 13.26 16.53 3.98
CA PRO A 115 14.09 16.15 2.84
C PRO A 115 15.58 16.49 3.03
N ALA A 116 15.95 17.29 4.04
CA ALA A 116 17.33 17.49 4.44
C ALA A 116 17.92 16.27 5.20
N GLY A 117 17.08 15.29 5.55
CA GLY A 117 17.46 14.10 6.30
C GLY A 117 17.58 14.34 7.80
N ASN A 118 18.08 13.34 8.54
CA ASN A 118 18.17 13.30 10.02
C ASN A 118 16.84 12.97 10.73
N TRP A 119 16.11 11.99 10.20
CA TRP A 119 14.91 11.50 10.87
C TRP A 119 15.27 10.83 12.20
N SER A 120 14.54 11.22 13.25
CA SER A 120 14.82 10.77 14.62
C SER A 120 14.41 9.32 14.82
N GLU A 121 14.88 8.70 15.90
CA GLU A 121 14.42 7.38 16.32
C GLU A 121 12.90 7.36 16.59
N GLU A 122 12.35 8.48 17.08
CA GLU A 122 10.90 8.64 17.29
C GLU A 122 10.14 8.60 15.96
N THR A 123 10.60 9.34 14.94
CA THR A 123 10.02 9.30 13.59
C THR A 123 10.05 7.88 13.03
N TRP A 124 11.17 7.19 13.17
CA TRP A 124 11.30 5.79 12.72
C TRP A 124 10.38 4.84 13.48
N SER A 125 10.19 5.06 14.79
CA SER A 125 9.25 4.28 15.60
C SER A 125 7.81 4.46 15.11
N GLN A 126 7.39 5.71 14.84
CA GLN A 126 6.06 6.04 14.35
C GLN A 126 5.81 5.43 12.95
N LEU A 127 6.78 5.56 12.04
CA LEU A 127 6.71 4.94 10.71
C LEU A 127 6.58 3.41 10.80
N ASN A 128 7.32 2.78 11.71
CA ASN A 128 7.25 1.33 11.92
C ASN A 128 5.90 0.88 12.50
N GLU A 129 5.35 1.65 13.45
CA GLU A 129 4.03 1.39 13.99
C GLU A 129 2.94 1.54 12.92
N ALA A 130 2.96 2.62 12.12
CA ALA A 130 2.02 2.83 11.03
C ALA A 130 2.08 1.71 9.98
N GLN A 131 3.29 1.29 9.57
CA GLN A 131 3.46 0.16 8.65
C GLN A 131 2.92 -1.16 9.24
N THR A 132 3.09 -1.37 10.56
CA THR A 132 2.53 -2.54 11.25
C THR A 132 1.00 -2.52 11.20
N GLN A 133 0.37 -1.35 11.39
CA GLN A 133 -1.09 -1.21 11.27
C GLN A 133 -1.57 -1.51 9.84
N VAL A 134 -0.83 -1.05 8.82
CA VAL A 134 -1.13 -1.39 7.41
C VAL A 134 -1.06 -2.90 7.21
N GLN A 135 -0.04 -3.57 7.75
CA GLN A 135 0.09 -5.03 7.63
C GLN A 135 -1.07 -5.75 8.31
N LEU A 136 -1.42 -5.39 9.54
CA LEU A 136 -2.55 -6.00 10.26
C LEU A 136 -3.88 -5.78 9.53
N GLY A 137 -4.09 -4.59 8.97
CA GLY A 137 -5.25 -4.29 8.13
C GLY A 137 -5.29 -5.14 6.86
N SER A 138 -4.14 -5.34 6.20
CA SER A 138 -4.02 -6.18 5.00
C SER A 138 -4.29 -7.66 5.28
N GLU A 139 -3.82 -8.17 6.43
CA GLU A 139 -4.14 -9.51 6.91
C GLU A 139 -5.64 -9.67 7.16
N GLY A 140 -6.27 -8.69 7.81
CA GLY A 140 -7.73 -8.66 8.02
C GLY A 140 -8.52 -8.66 6.71
N MET A 141 -8.10 -7.85 5.73
CA MET A 141 -8.71 -7.82 4.39
C MET A 141 -8.52 -9.15 3.63
N SER A 142 -7.38 -9.80 3.80
CA SER A 142 -7.13 -11.12 3.20
C SER A 142 -8.04 -12.20 3.80
N MET A 143 -8.25 -12.19 5.12
CA MET A 143 -9.19 -13.10 5.77
C MET A 143 -10.64 -12.86 5.32
N LEU A 144 -11.03 -11.60 5.19
CA LEU A 144 -12.35 -11.22 4.69
C LEU A 144 -12.58 -11.72 3.26
N THR A 145 -11.64 -11.45 2.34
CA THR A 145 -11.75 -11.88 0.94
C THR A 145 -11.79 -13.40 0.80
N GLN A 146 -10.98 -14.14 1.56
CA GLN A 146 -11.05 -15.60 1.61
C GLN A 146 -12.40 -16.11 2.12
N THR A 147 -12.96 -15.47 3.14
CA THR A 147 -14.28 -15.83 3.69
C THR A 147 -15.38 -15.57 2.67
N LEU A 148 -15.37 -14.41 2.00
CA LEU A 148 -16.32 -14.07 0.95
C LEU A 148 -16.24 -15.03 -0.24
N ALA A 149 -15.02 -15.41 -0.66
CA ALA A 149 -14.80 -16.39 -1.71
C ALA A 149 -15.36 -17.78 -1.35
N ALA A 150 -15.14 -18.24 -0.12
CA ALA A 150 -15.70 -19.52 0.35
C ALA A 150 -17.23 -19.51 0.32
N VAL A 151 -17.86 -18.43 0.78
CA VAL A 151 -19.32 -18.26 0.73
C VAL A 151 -19.83 -18.25 -0.71
N ALA A 152 -19.14 -17.55 -1.62
CA ALA A 152 -19.51 -17.49 -3.04
C ALA A 152 -19.50 -18.89 -3.68
N VAL A 153 -18.46 -19.70 -3.42
CA VAL A 153 -18.36 -21.09 -3.89
C VAL A 153 -19.50 -21.95 -3.32
N GLU A 154 -19.82 -21.85 -2.04
CA GLU A 154 -20.95 -22.56 -1.43
C GLU A 154 -22.30 -22.19 -2.05
N LYS A 155 -22.43 -20.97 -2.59
CA LYS A 155 -23.61 -20.48 -3.30
C LYS A 155 -23.62 -20.83 -4.79
N GLY A 156 -22.62 -21.58 -5.27
CA GLY A 156 -22.52 -22.01 -6.66
C GLY A 156 -22.07 -20.91 -7.61
N VAL A 157 -21.42 -19.85 -7.10
CA VAL A 157 -20.74 -18.87 -7.94
C VAL A 157 -19.44 -19.47 -8.44
N ASP A 158 -19.27 -19.49 -9.76
CA ASP A 158 -18.03 -19.90 -10.40
C ASP A 158 -17.02 -18.75 -10.34
N LEU A 159 -16.06 -18.84 -9.42
CA LEU A 159 -15.04 -17.81 -9.24
C LEU A 159 -14.07 -17.74 -10.43
N GLU A 160 -13.91 -18.80 -11.23
CA GLU A 160 -13.06 -18.78 -12.42
C GLU A 160 -13.63 -17.84 -13.50
N GLN A 161 -14.96 -17.69 -13.59
CA GLN A 161 -15.60 -16.70 -14.46
C GLN A 161 -15.56 -15.28 -13.90
N VAL A 162 -15.53 -15.11 -12.58
CA VAL A 162 -15.51 -13.78 -11.92
C VAL A 162 -14.11 -13.15 -11.97
N PHE A 163 -13.05 -13.96 -11.91
CA PHE A 163 -11.66 -13.49 -11.98
C PHE A 163 -11.01 -13.69 -13.36
N ALA A 164 -11.76 -14.13 -14.37
CA ALA A 164 -11.26 -14.15 -15.74
C ALA A 164 -11.03 -12.70 -16.21
N GLU A 165 -9.83 -12.39 -16.70
CA GLU A 165 -9.55 -11.11 -17.35
C GLU A 165 -10.56 -10.90 -18.49
N PRO A 166 -11.14 -9.68 -18.63
CA PRO A 166 -12.02 -9.41 -19.75
C PRO A 166 -11.25 -9.64 -21.05
N GLU A 167 -11.78 -10.48 -21.94
CA GLU A 167 -11.21 -10.67 -23.26
C GLU A 167 -11.07 -9.28 -23.94
N PRO A 168 -9.90 -8.95 -24.50
CA PRO A 168 -9.74 -7.67 -25.19
C PRO A 168 -10.76 -7.60 -26.32
N GLU A 169 -11.61 -6.56 -26.31
CA GLU A 169 -12.56 -6.30 -27.37
C GLU A 169 -11.79 -6.24 -28.70
N SER A 170 -11.99 -7.25 -29.54
CA SER A 170 -11.43 -7.27 -30.89
C SER A 170 -12.20 -6.28 -31.75
N GLU A 171 -11.55 -5.18 -32.15
CA GLU A 171 -12.02 -4.22 -33.18
C GLU A 171 -12.28 -4.89 -34.55
#